data_AF-A0A5N6M203-F1
#
_entry.id   AF-A0A5N6M203-F1
#
_cell.length_a   1.000
_cell.length_b   1.000
_cell.length_c   1.000
_cell.angle_alpha   90.00
_cell.angle_beta   90.00
_cell.angle_gamma   90.00
#
_symmetry.space_group_name_H-M   'P 1'
#
loop_
_entity.id
_entity.type
_entity.pdbx_description
1 polymer ?
#
loop_
_entity_poly.entity_id
_entity_poly.type
_entity_poly.pdbx_seq_one_letter_code
_entity_poly.pdbx_strand_id
1 'polypeptide(L)'
;MSVHDRWNVYKGESNNGQDIIFSIASNHMIQFKTHLKVFLANKTSGGDECDFTIKGKWSKKNCKIYMGNSSTVIAQMDKMNANKDKFMVTINPMVDYAFVVSLIAIVHAMEIQSTKTRNGIAGEIVGQGAAAAVGVILLP
;
A
#
# COMPACT_ATOMS: atom_id res chain seq x y z
N MET A 1 -20.58 -1.50 9.91
CA MET A 1 -19.46 -0.53 9.92
C MET A 1 -18.30 -1.21 9.22
N SER A 2 -17.93 -0.75 8.02
CA SER A 2 -16.80 -1.31 7.27
C SER A 2 -15.52 -0.91 8.01
N VAL A 3 -14.85 -1.88 8.65
CA VAL A 3 -13.50 -1.68 9.16
C VAL A 3 -12.61 -1.50 7.93
N HIS A 4 -12.34 -0.24 7.58
CA HIS A 4 -11.38 0.05 6.52
C HIS A 4 -10.00 -0.28 7.07
N ASP A 5 -9.36 -1.32 6.53
CA ASP A 5 -7.97 -1.63 6.83
C ASP A 5 -7.13 -0.40 6.49
N ARG A 6 -6.67 0.31 7.53
CA ARG A 6 -5.83 1.48 7.45
C ARG A 6 -4.44 1.10 7.98
N TRP A 7 -3.44 1.33 7.15
CA TRP A 7 -2.04 1.11 7.51
C TRP A 7 -1.41 2.46 7.83
N ASN A 8 -0.74 2.58 8.97
CA ASN A 8 -0.04 3.78 9.37
C ASN A 8 1.47 3.54 9.31
N VAL A 9 2.20 4.52 8.77
CA VAL A 9 3.66 4.51 8.71
C VAL A 9 4.17 5.57 9.66
N TYR A 10 5.02 5.15 10.60
CA TYR A 10 5.55 5.98 11.67
C TYR A 10 7.04 6.27 11.47
N LYS A 11 7.52 7.32 12.12
CA LYS A 11 8.93 7.67 12.17
C LYS A 11 9.68 6.71 13.10
N GLY A 12 10.73 6.07 12.57
CA GLY A 12 11.56 5.14 13.34
C GLY A 12 10.74 3.97 13.88
N GLU A 13 10.96 3.64 15.15
CA GLU A 13 10.23 2.58 15.88
C GLU A 13 9.02 3.10 16.66
N SER A 14 8.61 4.35 16.40
CA SER A 14 7.47 4.94 17.11
C SER A 14 6.16 4.29 16.70
N ASN A 15 5.21 4.27 17.63
CA ASN A 15 3.81 3.94 17.41
C ASN A 15 2.88 5.10 17.83
N ASN A 16 3.46 6.29 18.10
CA ASN A 16 2.70 7.45 18.53
C ASN A 16 2.03 8.13 17.32
N GLY A 17 0.77 8.56 17.48
CA GLY A 17 0.02 9.23 16.42
C GLY A 17 0.69 10.51 15.90
N GLN A 18 1.49 11.17 16.74
CA GLN A 18 2.27 12.37 16.37
C GLN A 18 3.45 12.07 15.44
N ASP A 19 3.91 10.81 15.41
CA ASP A 19 5.03 10.36 14.59
C ASP A 19 4.59 9.71 13.28
N ILE A 20 3.30 9.78 12.94
CA ILE A 20 2.81 9.30 11.64
C ILE A 20 3.43 10.17 10.55
N ILE A 21 4.01 9.53 9.55
CA ILE A 21 4.51 10.17 8.32
C ILE A 21 3.39 10.19 7.29
N PHE A 22 2.74 9.03 7.08
CA PHE A 22 1.57 8.90 6.21
C PHE A 22 0.71 7.70 6.60
N SER A 23 -0.54 7.72 6.18
CA SER A 23 -1.48 6.62 6.29
C SER A 23 -1.93 6.14 4.91
N ILE A 24 -2.26 4.86 4.81
CA ILE A 24 -2.84 4.25 3.62
C ILE A 24 -4.18 3.66 3.99
N ALA A 25 -5.25 4.08 3.31
CA ALA A 25 -6.58 3.51 3.46
C ALA A 25 -6.93 2.66 2.24
N SER A 26 -7.45 1.46 2.48
CA SER A 26 -7.98 0.59 1.44
C SER A 26 -9.50 0.75 1.31
N ASN A 27 -9.96 1.05 0.09
CA ASN A 27 -11.40 1.15 -0.17
C ASN A 27 -12.02 -0.20 -0.61
N HIS A 28 -11.23 -1.14 -1.14
CA HIS A 28 -11.71 -2.47 -1.52
C HIS A 28 -10.54 -3.40 -1.86
N MET A 29 -10.36 -4.52 -1.15
CA MET A 29 -9.36 -5.56 -1.48
C MET A 29 -9.98 -6.82 -2.12
N ILE A 30 -11.22 -6.75 -2.58
CA ILE A 30 -11.92 -7.92 -3.13
C ILE A 30 -11.62 -8.04 -4.64
N GLN A 31 -10.85 -9.08 -4.99
CA GLN A 31 -10.58 -9.60 -6.35
C GLN A 31 -9.68 -8.75 -7.28
N PHE A 32 -8.44 -8.47 -6.84
CA PHE A 32 -7.30 -8.13 -7.73
C PHE A 32 -7.19 -6.67 -8.19
N LYS A 33 -7.98 -5.70 -7.71
CA LYS A 33 -7.74 -4.28 -8.01
C LYS A 33 -7.22 -3.58 -6.76
N THR A 34 -5.94 -3.25 -6.75
CA THR A 34 -5.34 -2.36 -5.76
C THR A 34 -5.91 -0.96 -6.00
N HIS A 35 -6.70 -0.46 -5.06
CA HIS A 35 -7.16 0.93 -5.03
C HIS A 35 -6.95 1.48 -3.62
N LEU A 36 -5.75 2.01 -3.40
CA LEU A 36 -5.31 2.51 -2.10
C LEU A 36 -5.18 4.03 -2.15
N LYS A 37 -5.60 4.69 -1.07
CA LYS A 37 -5.47 6.13 -0.87
C LYS A 37 -4.39 6.39 0.16
N VAL A 38 -3.43 7.25 -0.16
CA VAL A 38 -2.35 7.65 0.74
C VAL A 38 -2.62 9.07 1.24
N PHE A 39 -2.47 9.29 2.53
CA PHE A 39 -2.69 10.55 3.22
C PHE A 39 -1.43 10.91 4.01
N LEU A 40 -0.80 12.04 3.69
CA LEU A 40 0.33 12.55 4.45
C LEU A 40 -0.16 13.14 5.78
N ALA A 41 0.62 12.96 6.85
CA ALA A 41 0.22 13.42 8.18
C ALA A 41 0.12 14.95 8.32
N ASN A 42 0.87 15.70 7.51
CA ASN A 42 0.97 17.16 7.61
C ASN A 42 -0.13 17.92 6.86
N LYS A 43 -1.34 17.34 6.71
CA LYS A 43 -2.45 18.06 6.09
C LYS A 43 -3.22 18.90 7.11
N THR A 44 -3.12 20.22 6.95
CA THR A 44 -3.89 21.22 7.71
C THR A 44 -5.31 21.42 7.20
N SER A 45 -5.65 20.86 6.04
CA SER A 45 -6.93 21.05 5.35
C SER A 45 -7.83 19.81 5.54
N GLY A 46 -8.94 19.98 6.27
CA GLY A 46 -9.95 18.95 6.57
C GLY A 46 -10.79 18.50 5.36
N GLY A 47 -10.16 18.13 4.25
CA GLY A 47 -10.80 17.53 3.08
C GLY A 47 -10.47 16.05 2.94
N ASP A 48 -11.44 15.24 2.49
CA ASP A 48 -11.31 13.80 2.21
C ASP A 48 -10.41 13.47 0.99
N GLU A 49 -9.61 14.44 0.53
CA GLU A 49 -8.73 14.31 -0.63
C GLU A 49 -7.40 13.67 -0.26
N CYS A 50 -7.15 12.48 -0.81
CA CYS A 50 -5.88 11.80 -0.67
C CYS A 50 -4.73 12.56 -1.36
N ASP A 51 -3.53 12.43 -0.83
CA ASP A 51 -2.28 12.99 -1.38
C ASP A 51 -1.76 12.18 -2.55
N PHE A 52 -1.94 10.86 -2.47
CA PHE A 52 -1.60 9.95 -3.55
C PHE A 52 -2.64 8.84 -3.66
N THR A 53 -2.76 8.29 -4.86
CA THR A 53 -3.61 7.12 -5.11
C THR A 53 -2.80 6.05 -5.79
N ILE A 54 -2.91 4.81 -5.31
CA ILE A 54 -2.29 3.65 -5.94
C ILE A 54 -3.41 2.86 -6.62
N LYS A 55 -3.32 2.71 -7.95
CA LYS A 55 -4.27 1.94 -8.75
C LYS A 55 -3.55 0.83 -9.49
N GLY A 56 -4.21 -0.31 -9.68
CA GLY A 56 -3.70 -1.35 -10.58
C GLY A 56 -3.93 -2.76 -10.05
N LYS A 57 -3.14 -3.71 -10.56
CA LYS A 57 -3.09 -5.07 -10.01
C LYS A 57 -1.63 -5.46 -9.79
N TRP A 58 -1.30 -5.85 -8.56
CA TRP A 58 0.05 -6.33 -8.24
C TRP A 58 0.43 -7.57 -9.05
N SER A 59 -0.46 -8.57 -9.11
CA SER A 59 -0.26 -9.80 -9.90
C SER A 59 -0.09 -9.58 -11.41
N LYS A 60 -0.62 -8.47 -11.96
CA LYS A 60 -0.39 -8.09 -13.35
C LYS A 60 0.77 -7.13 -13.53
N LYS A 61 1.47 -6.74 -12.46
CA LYS A 61 2.58 -5.78 -12.47
C LYS A 61 2.23 -4.50 -13.23
N ASN A 62 1.05 -3.97 -12.95
CA ASN A 62 0.51 -2.74 -13.56
C ASN A 62 0.00 -1.81 -12.45
N CYS A 63 0.74 -1.73 -11.35
CA CYS A 63 0.48 -0.78 -10.29
C CYS A 63 1.03 0.59 -10.71
N LYS A 64 0.23 1.63 -10.52
CA LYS A 64 0.59 3.01 -10.80
C LYS A 64 0.27 3.86 -9.58
N ILE A 65 1.19 4.75 -9.24
CA ILE A 65 1.06 5.71 -8.16
C ILE A 65 0.77 7.07 -8.80
N TYR A 66 -0.32 7.68 -8.36
CA TYR A 66 -0.82 8.96 -8.85
C TYR A 66 -0.73 10.02 -7.78
N MET A 67 -0.52 11.26 -8.19
CA MET A 67 -0.64 12.41 -7.31
C MET A 67 -2.12 12.76 -7.10
N GLY A 68 -2.56 12.73 -5.85
CA GLY A 68 -3.93 12.92 -5.42
C GLY A 68 -4.92 12.00 -6.12
N ASN A 69 -6.06 12.56 -6.52
CA ASN A 69 -7.05 11.92 -7.39
C ASN A 69 -6.83 12.23 -8.89
N SER A 70 -5.73 12.91 -9.23
CA SER A 70 -5.43 13.29 -10.61
C SER A 70 -4.97 12.10 -11.47
N SER A 71 -4.83 12.34 -12.78
CA SER A 71 -4.21 11.41 -13.74
C SER A 71 -2.68 11.53 -13.81
N THR A 72 -2.07 12.40 -12.99
CA THR A 72 -0.61 12.57 -12.93
C THR A 72 0.05 11.35 -12.29
N VAL A 73 0.79 10.58 -13.10
CA VAL A 73 1.54 9.41 -12.63
C VAL A 73 2.90 9.85 -12.10
N ILE A 74 3.21 9.46 -10.86
CA ILE A 74 4.50 9.72 -10.22
C ILE A 74 5.41 8.49 -10.22
N ALA A 75 4.83 7.29 -10.26
CA ALA A 75 5.55 6.05 -10.44
C ALA A 75 4.68 4.99 -11.12
N GLN A 76 5.30 4.12 -11.93
CA GLN A 76 4.64 3.03 -12.63
C GLN A 76 5.46 1.75 -12.53
N MET A 77 4.80 0.66 -12.18
CA MET A 77 5.33 -0.69 -12.27
C MET A 77 5.04 -1.27 -13.65
N ASP A 78 6.06 -1.86 -14.26
CA ASP A 78 5.98 -2.54 -15.55
C ASP A 78 6.56 -3.95 -15.48
N LYS A 79 6.04 -4.83 -16.34
CA LYS A 79 6.56 -6.20 -16.50
C LYS A 79 7.93 -6.16 -17.15
N MET A 80 8.85 -6.95 -16.60
CA MET A 80 10.11 -7.23 -17.29
C MET A 80 9.91 -8.42 -18.23
N ASN A 81 10.10 -8.21 -19.54
CA ASN A 81 9.85 -9.23 -20.57
C ASN A 81 10.71 -10.50 -20.38
N ALA A 82 11.88 -10.38 -19.74
CA ALA A 82 12.82 -11.46 -19.55
C ALA A 82 12.53 -12.38 -18.36
N ASN A 83 11.73 -11.95 -17.37
CA ASN A 83 11.50 -12.75 -16.17
C ASN A 83 10.12 -12.46 -15.55
N LYS A 84 9.30 -13.52 -15.42
CA LYS A 84 7.93 -13.44 -14.91
C LYS A 84 7.85 -13.04 -13.44
N ASP A 85 8.94 -13.11 -12.68
CA ASP A 85 9.00 -12.76 -11.26
C ASP A 85 9.58 -11.37 -11.04
N LYS A 86 10.36 -10.83 -11.99
CA LYS A 86 10.94 -9.47 -11.90
C LYS A 86 10.00 -8.39 -12.44
N PHE A 87 10.06 -7.21 -11.85
CA PHE A 87 9.33 -6.02 -12.31
C PHE A 87 10.27 -4.84 -12.30
N MET A 88 9.96 -3.85 -13.13
CA MET A 88 10.65 -2.56 -13.16
C MET A 88 9.70 -1.49 -12.61
N VAL A 89 10.26 -0.50 -11.92
CA VAL A 89 9.51 0.65 -11.45
C VAL A 89 10.13 1.89 -12.07
N THR A 90 9.36 2.58 -12.88
CA THR A 90 9.73 3.89 -13.45
C THR A 90 9.24 4.97 -12.50
N ILE A 91 10.14 5.83 -12.03
CA ILE A 91 9.87 6.89 -11.07
C ILE A 91 10.14 8.24 -11.75
N ASN A 92 9.22 9.19 -11.58
CA ASN A 92 9.36 10.52 -12.15
C ASN A 92 10.52 11.29 -11.47
N PRO A 93 11.39 12.02 -12.21
CA PRO A 93 12.57 12.70 -11.69
C PRO A 93 12.39 13.65 -10.48
N MET A 94 11.17 14.06 -10.16
CA MET A 94 10.86 14.96 -9.03
C MET A 94 10.33 14.23 -7.78
N VAL A 95 10.33 12.91 -7.78
CA VAL A 95 9.68 12.09 -6.76
C VAL A 95 10.74 11.39 -5.90
N ASP A 96 10.56 11.45 -4.59
CA ASP A 96 11.44 10.76 -3.65
C ASP A 96 11.39 9.23 -3.84
N TYR A 97 12.57 8.63 -4.04
CA TYR A 97 12.70 7.21 -4.30
C TYR A 97 12.30 6.36 -3.10
N ALA A 98 12.71 6.77 -1.88
CA ALA A 98 12.45 6.03 -0.66
C ALA A 98 10.94 5.98 -0.35
N PHE A 99 10.22 7.07 -0.62
CA PHE A 99 8.77 7.14 -0.53
C PHE A 99 8.10 6.14 -1.47
N VAL A 100 8.50 6.12 -2.75
CA VAL A 100 7.93 5.17 -3.73
C VAL A 100 8.21 3.72 -3.33
N VAL A 101 9.44 3.40 -2.93
CA VAL A 101 9.81 2.05 -2.49
C VAL A 101 9.00 1.63 -1.27
N SER A 102 8.79 2.53 -0.31
CA SER A 102 7.96 2.27 0.87
C SER A 102 6.52 1.95 0.49
N LEU A 103 5.91 2.71 -0.42
CA LEU A 103 4.56 2.43 -0.90
C LEU A 103 4.47 1.06 -1.59
N ILE A 104 5.46 0.71 -2.40
CA ILE A 104 5.52 -0.58 -3.10
C ILE A 104 5.67 -1.74 -2.10
N ALA A 105 6.53 -1.59 -1.10
CA ALA A 105 6.74 -2.60 -0.06
C ALA A 105 5.45 -2.85 0.75
N ILE A 106 4.71 -1.79 1.08
CA ILE A 106 3.43 -1.91 1.79
C ILE A 106 2.38 -2.62 0.92
N VAL A 107 2.26 -2.25 -0.36
CA VAL A 107 1.36 -2.94 -1.30
C VAL A 107 1.71 -4.42 -1.41
N HIS A 108 3.01 -4.75 -1.46
CA HIS A 108 3.47 -6.13 -1.48
C HIS A 108 3.08 -6.90 -0.22
N ALA A 109 3.28 -6.30 0.95
CA ALA A 109 2.88 -6.91 2.23
C ALA A 109 1.36 -7.14 2.32
N MET A 110 0.56 -6.19 1.85
CA MET A 110 -0.91 -6.33 1.76
C MET A 110 -1.32 -7.48 0.81
N GLU A 111 -0.65 -7.63 -0.34
CA GLU A 111 -0.91 -8.73 -1.28
C GLU A 111 -0.56 -10.10 -0.66
N ILE A 112 0.57 -10.19 0.05
CA ILE A 112 0.95 -11.42 0.77
C ILE A 112 -0.11 -11.77 1.81
N GLN A 113 -0.62 -10.81 2.58
CA GLN A 113 -1.70 -11.08 3.54
C GLN A 113 -2.98 -11.55 2.84
N SER A 114 -3.39 -10.89 1.74
CA SER A 114 -4.59 -11.29 0.99
C SER A 114 -4.50 -12.70 0.41
N THR A 115 -3.32 -13.11 -0.09
CA THR A 115 -3.09 -14.47 -0.60
C THR A 115 -3.03 -15.51 0.52
N LYS A 116 -2.43 -15.19 1.67
CA LYS A 116 -2.43 -16.05 2.86
C LYS A 116 -3.84 -16.25 3.40
N THR A 117 -4.67 -15.20 3.48
CA THR A 117 -6.07 -15.33 3.87
C THR A 117 -6.82 -16.25 2.89
N ARG A 118 -6.63 -16.11 1.57
CA ARG A 118 -7.24 -17.00 0.57
C ARG A 118 -6.83 -18.47 0.70
N ASN A 119 -5.57 -18.74 1.04
CA ASN A 119 -5.09 -20.11 1.19
C ASN A 119 -5.42 -20.69 2.58
N GLY A 120 -5.58 -19.84 3.60
CA GLY A 120 -5.97 -20.21 4.96
C GLY A 120 -7.45 -20.54 5.14
N ILE A 121 -8.35 -20.08 4.25
CA ILE A 121 -9.75 -20.58 4.24
C ILE A 121 -9.89 -22.02 3.71
N ALA A 122 -8.81 -22.68 3.29
CA ALA A 122 -8.78 -24.13 3.06
C ALA A 122 -8.26 -24.92 4.27
N GLY A 123 -7.88 -24.28 5.38
CA GLY A 123 -7.39 -24.95 6.57
C GLY A 123 -7.55 -24.10 7.84
N GLU A 124 -8.40 -24.59 8.73
CA GLU A 124 -8.65 -24.15 10.11
C GLU A 124 -9.56 -22.93 10.35
N ILE A 125 -10.77 -23.28 10.81
CA ILE A 125 -11.66 -22.42 11.58
C ILE A 125 -11.23 -22.55 13.05
N VAL A 126 -10.46 -21.61 13.60
CA VAL A 126 -10.39 -21.40 15.06
C VAL A 126 -10.35 -19.90 15.37
N GLY A 127 -11.48 -19.44 15.91
CA GLY A 127 -11.61 -18.52 17.03
C GLY A 127 -10.62 -17.36 17.23
N GLN A 128 -11.18 -16.15 17.09
CA GLN A 128 -11.02 -14.99 17.98
C GLN A 128 -9.62 -14.40 18.22
N GLY A 129 -9.46 -13.19 17.71
CA GLY A 129 -8.51 -12.20 18.22
C GLY A 129 -8.13 -11.22 17.13
N ALA A 130 -8.72 -10.02 17.14
CA ALA A 130 -8.30 -8.91 16.29
C ALA A 130 -6.86 -8.51 16.68
N ALA A 131 -5.86 -9.16 16.08
CA ALA A 131 -4.49 -8.71 16.12
C ALA A 131 -4.31 -7.72 14.97
N ALA A 132 -4.24 -6.43 15.29
CA ALA A 132 -3.65 -5.45 14.39
C ALA A 132 -2.22 -5.94 14.10
N ALA A 133 -2.01 -6.53 12.93
CA ALA A 133 -0.71 -6.99 12.49
C ALA A 133 0.15 -5.75 12.24
N VAL A 134 0.92 -5.34 13.23
CA VAL A 134 1.98 -4.34 13.08
C VAL A 134 3.07 -5.01 12.24
N GLY A 135 2.93 -4.94 10.93
CA GLY A 135 3.95 -5.39 10.00
C GLY A 135 5.10 -4.39 9.99
N VAL A 136 6.13 -4.63 10.78
CA VAL A 136 7.41 -3.92 10.66
C VAL A 136 8.07 -4.40 9.37
N ILE A 137 8.06 -3.55 8.33
CA ILE A 137 8.86 -3.78 7.12
C ILE A 137 10.23 -3.19 7.40
N LEU A 138 11.16 -4.04 7.85
CA LEU A 138 12.59 -3.73 7.85
C LEU A 138 13.06 -3.72 6.39
N LEU A 139 13.28 -2.54 5.82
CA LEU A 139 14.08 -2.39 4.61
C LEU A 139 15.55 -2.62 4.99
N PRO A 140 16.29 -3.47 4.25
CA PRO A 140 17.72 -3.73 4.51
C PRO A 140 18.60 -2.52 4.23
#